data_AF-A0A9E5N052-F1
#
_entry.id   AF-A0A9E5N052-F1
#
_cell.length_a   1.000
_cell.length_b   1.000
_cell.length_c   1.000
_cell.angle_alpha   90.00
_cell.angle_beta   90.00
_cell.angle_gamma   90.00
#
_symmetry.space_group_name_H-M   'P 1'
#
loop_
_entity.id
_entity.type
_entity.pdbx_description
1 polymer ?
#
loop_
_entity_poly.entity_id
_entity_poly.type
_entity_poly.pdbx_seq_one_letter_code
_entity_poly.pdbx_strand_id
1 'polypeptide(L)'
;MNTDTIKKNLGTIIFVLAVVGGLGYSGWRLRLALAAQDAVVQELEAERAELSQLERFRPFPSNDNVQALLDNRSLMEKLHGELQTAAARPIEVPEIDQVRFATILAQRLSELTRQARRAKINLPNQFAFGFQEYIGVLPPDNQEVIDTITKQLEVITRISQLLYETETTTITGITRCMCRNCCRLAQKPRPTKPHRCIKK
;
A
#
# COMPACT_ATOMS: atom_id res chain seq x y z
N MET A 1 65.99 -49.60 -4.00
CA MET A 1 64.87 -50.53 -4.24
C MET A 1 65.28 -51.44 -5.38
N ASN A 2 65.50 -52.73 -5.12
CA ASN A 2 66.11 -53.65 -6.09
C ASN A 2 65.16 -53.89 -7.27
N THR A 3 65.56 -53.40 -8.44
CA THR A 3 64.81 -53.51 -9.69
C THR A 3 64.75 -54.97 -10.20
N ASP A 4 65.67 -55.82 -9.77
CA ASP A 4 65.75 -57.22 -10.19
C ASP A 4 64.66 -58.11 -9.55
N THR A 5 64.29 -57.84 -8.30
CA THR A 5 63.16 -58.53 -7.63
C THR A 5 61.80 -58.12 -8.20
N ILE A 6 61.67 -56.87 -8.68
CA ILE A 6 60.43 -56.35 -9.27
C ILE A 6 60.17 -56.97 -10.65
N LYS A 7 61.22 -57.17 -11.46
CA LYS A 7 61.12 -57.79 -12.79
C LYS A 7 60.74 -59.28 -12.73
N LYS A 8 61.26 -60.03 -11.75
CA LYS A 8 61.01 -61.48 -11.63
C LYS A 8 59.58 -61.80 -11.15
N ASN A 9 58.99 -60.93 -10.33
CA ASN A 9 57.66 -61.12 -9.72
C ASN A 9 56.61 -60.15 -10.27
N LEU A 10 56.90 -59.51 -11.41
CA LEU A 10 56.10 -58.42 -11.98
C LEU A 10 54.63 -58.82 -12.18
N GLY A 11 54.37 -60.04 -12.68
CA GLY A 11 53.01 -60.55 -12.87
C GLY A 11 52.20 -60.64 -11.58
N THR A 12 52.83 -61.07 -10.48
CA THR A 12 52.14 -61.16 -9.16
C THR A 12 51.84 -59.77 -8.58
N ILE A 13 52.74 -58.79 -8.77
CA ILE A 13 52.55 -57.43 -8.30
C ILE A 13 51.40 -56.74 -9.06
N ILE A 14 51.35 -56.92 -10.38
CA ILE A 14 50.24 -56.41 -11.22
C ILE A 14 48.91 -57.03 -10.81
N PHE A 15 48.88 -58.35 -10.53
CA PHE A 15 47.67 -59.03 -10.08
C PHE A 15 47.17 -58.51 -8.72
N VAL A 16 48.07 -58.33 -7.75
CA VAL A 16 47.69 -57.78 -6.43
C VAL A 16 47.20 -56.34 -6.55
N LEU A 17 47.85 -55.50 -7.36
CA LEU A 17 47.39 -54.13 -7.63
C LEU A 17 46.02 -54.10 -8.31
N ALA A 18 45.75 -55.01 -9.24
CA ALA A 18 44.45 -55.11 -9.90
C ALA A 18 43.34 -55.53 -8.91
N VAL A 19 43.63 -56.47 -8.01
CA VAL A 19 42.68 -56.89 -6.96
C VAL A 19 42.43 -55.75 -5.96
N VAL A 20 43.47 -55.07 -5.48
CA VAL A 20 43.32 -53.93 -4.55
C VAL A 20 42.59 -52.78 -5.24
N GLY A 21 42.89 -52.49 -6.51
CA GLY A 21 42.17 -51.50 -7.30
C GLY A 21 40.70 -51.85 -7.51
N GLY A 22 40.40 -53.12 -7.79
CA GLY A 22 39.02 -53.63 -7.91
C GLY A 22 38.22 -53.51 -6.62
N LEU A 23 38.82 -53.87 -5.48
CA LEU A 23 38.21 -53.71 -4.15
C LEU A 23 38.03 -52.23 -3.76
N GLY A 24 38.98 -51.38 -4.11
CA GLY A 24 38.85 -49.93 -3.91
C GLY A 24 37.71 -49.34 -4.75
N TYR A 25 37.62 -49.73 -6.02
CA TYR A 25 36.57 -49.27 -6.92
C TYR A 25 35.18 -49.77 -6.49
N SER A 26 35.05 -51.03 -6.08
CA SER A 26 33.78 -51.57 -5.58
C SER A 26 33.35 -50.89 -4.28
N GLY A 27 34.28 -50.66 -3.34
CA GLY A 27 34.03 -49.91 -2.11
C GLY A 27 33.60 -48.47 -2.37
N TRP A 28 34.20 -47.81 -3.37
CA TRP A 28 33.82 -46.45 -3.76
C TRP A 28 32.41 -46.41 -4.36
N ARG A 29 32.08 -47.33 -5.27
CA ARG A 29 30.74 -47.47 -5.85
C ARG A 29 29.67 -47.74 -4.79
N LEU A 30 29.99 -48.56 -3.78
CA LEU A 30 29.07 -48.84 -2.68
C LEU A 30 28.80 -47.59 -1.83
N ARG A 31 29.82 -46.78 -1.52
CA ARG A 31 29.62 -45.51 -0.79
C ARG A 31 28.77 -44.51 -1.57
N LEU A 32 28.98 -44.41 -2.88
CA LEU A 32 28.16 -43.56 -3.75
C LEU A 32 26.68 -44.01 -3.74
N ALA A 33 26.43 -45.32 -3.77
CA ALA A 33 25.08 -45.86 -3.71
C ALA A 33 24.41 -45.61 -2.34
N LEU A 34 25.14 -45.77 -1.24
CA LEU A 34 24.64 -45.50 0.10
C LEU A 34 24.31 -44.01 0.30
N ALA A 35 25.20 -43.11 -0.14
CA ALA A 35 24.96 -41.68 -0.04
C ALA A 35 23.74 -41.22 -0.86
N ALA A 36 23.51 -41.83 -2.03
CA ALA A 36 22.32 -41.55 -2.82
C ALA A 36 21.03 -42.06 -2.14
N GLN A 37 21.10 -43.19 -1.44
CA GLN A 37 19.97 -43.73 -0.68
C GLN A 37 19.63 -42.82 0.51
N ASP A 38 20.64 -42.37 1.26
CA ASP A 38 20.44 -41.49 2.43
C ASP A 38 19.78 -40.16 2.03
N ALA A 39 20.16 -39.59 0.88
CA ALA A 39 19.55 -38.36 0.36
C ALA A 39 18.04 -38.54 0.08
N VAL A 40 17.65 -39.65 -0.55
CA VAL A 40 16.24 -39.95 -0.86
C VAL A 40 15.44 -40.22 0.41
N VAL A 41 16.03 -40.89 1.41
CA VAL A 41 15.36 -41.12 2.70
C VAL A 41 15.17 -39.79 3.45
N GLN A 42 16.15 -38.91 3.45
CA GLN A 42 16.05 -37.60 4.10
C GLN A 42 14.96 -36.72 3.45
N GLU A 43 14.86 -36.72 2.12
CA GLU A 43 13.83 -35.98 1.40
C GLU A 43 12.42 -36.52 1.72
N LEU A 44 12.28 -37.85 1.77
CA LEU A 44 11.02 -38.50 2.13
C LEU A 44 10.64 -38.28 3.60
N GLU A 45 11.61 -38.21 4.52
CA GLU A 45 11.37 -37.86 5.91
C GLU A 45 11.00 -36.38 6.09
N ALA A 46 11.59 -35.47 5.31
CA ALA A 46 11.25 -34.06 5.31
C ALA A 46 9.80 -33.83 4.84
N GLU A 47 9.39 -34.45 3.72
CA GLU A 47 8.01 -34.37 3.23
C GLU A 47 7.01 -34.98 4.23
N ARG A 48 7.36 -36.11 4.87
CA ARG A 48 6.53 -36.70 5.92
C ARG A 48 6.45 -35.81 7.16
N ALA A 49 7.53 -35.13 7.53
CA ALA A 49 7.54 -34.20 8.65
C ALA A 49 6.63 -32.99 8.36
N GLU A 50 6.70 -32.43 7.14
CA GLU A 50 5.83 -31.35 6.68
C GLU A 50 4.35 -31.78 6.69
N LEU A 51 4.03 -32.94 6.09
CA LEU A 51 2.68 -33.49 6.13
C LEU A 51 2.18 -33.71 7.57
N SER A 52 3.03 -34.25 8.46
CA SER A 52 2.67 -34.45 9.87
C SER A 52 2.46 -33.15 10.64
N GLN A 53 3.08 -32.05 10.21
CA GLN A 53 2.84 -30.72 10.76
C GLN A 53 1.49 -30.19 10.27
N LEU A 54 1.20 -30.28 8.98
CA LEU A 54 -0.09 -29.88 8.40
C LEU A 54 -1.26 -30.70 8.97
N GLU A 55 -1.09 -32.01 9.16
CA GLU A 55 -2.12 -32.86 9.78
C GLU A 55 -2.32 -32.57 11.27
N ARG A 56 -1.30 -32.05 11.96
CA ARG A 56 -1.42 -31.55 13.35
C ARG A 56 -2.10 -30.19 13.39
N PHE A 57 -1.87 -29.35 12.38
CA PHE A 57 -2.71 -28.19 12.08
C PHE A 57 -4.04 -28.65 11.45
N ARG A 58 -4.85 -29.41 12.17
CA ARG A 58 -6.29 -29.38 11.93
C ARG A 58 -6.79 -28.07 12.53
N PRO A 59 -7.13 -27.02 11.77
CA PRO A 59 -8.15 -26.10 12.22
C PRO A 59 -9.43 -26.94 12.30
N PHE A 60 -9.59 -27.64 13.42
CA PHE A 60 -10.81 -28.36 13.69
C PHE A 60 -11.93 -27.30 13.57
N PRO A 61 -13.05 -27.59 12.89
CA PRO A 61 -14.26 -26.83 13.11
C PRO A 61 -14.69 -27.10 14.55
N SER A 62 -14.04 -26.42 15.51
CA SER A 62 -14.64 -26.22 16.81
C SER A 62 -15.84 -25.31 16.57
N ASN A 63 -16.96 -25.62 17.24
CA ASN A 63 -18.16 -24.77 17.15
C ASN A 63 -17.80 -23.31 17.46
N ASP A 64 -16.82 -23.08 18.34
CA ASP A 64 -16.31 -21.75 18.69
C ASP A 64 -15.66 -21.02 17.50
N ASN A 65 -14.84 -21.71 16.69
CA ASN A 65 -14.22 -21.11 15.50
C ASN A 65 -15.25 -20.82 14.42
N VAL A 66 -16.24 -21.71 14.26
CA VAL A 66 -17.33 -21.51 13.30
C VAL A 66 -18.20 -20.32 13.73
N GLN A 67 -18.51 -20.22 15.03
CA GLN A 67 -19.28 -19.10 15.58
C GLN A 67 -18.53 -17.77 15.43
N ALA A 68 -17.23 -17.75 15.73
CA ALA A 68 -16.41 -16.56 15.53
C ALA A 68 -16.37 -16.11 14.06
N LEU A 69 -16.33 -17.05 13.11
CA LEU A 69 -16.40 -16.74 11.67
C LEU A 69 -17.78 -16.20 11.26
N LEU A 70 -18.86 -16.75 11.81
CA LEU A 70 -20.22 -16.25 11.56
C LEU A 70 -20.43 -14.85 12.13
N ASP A 71 -19.96 -14.60 13.35
CA ASP A 71 -20.04 -13.30 14.01
C ASP A 71 -19.25 -12.24 13.22
N ASN A 72 -18.02 -12.58 12.80
CA ASN A 72 -17.19 -11.71 11.96
C ASN A 72 -17.83 -11.43 10.60
N ARG A 73 -18.47 -12.43 9.99
CA ARG A 73 -19.21 -12.24 8.74
C ARG A 73 -20.37 -11.28 8.90
N SER A 74 -21.17 -11.46 9.96
CA SER A 74 -22.32 -10.57 10.23
C SER A 74 -21.88 -9.13 10.48
N LEU A 75 -20.75 -8.94 11.17
CA LEU A 75 -20.17 -7.64 11.43
C LEU A 75 -19.67 -6.97 10.14
N MET A 76 -19.02 -7.75 9.25
CA MET A 76 -18.58 -7.24 7.95
C MET A 76 -19.76 -6.89 7.04
N GLU A 77 -20.81 -7.71 6.99
CA GLU A 77 -22.02 -7.40 6.21
C GLU A 77 -22.72 -6.14 6.75
N LYS A 78 -22.77 -5.96 8.07
CA LYS A 78 -23.32 -4.75 8.70
C LYS A 78 -22.51 -3.50 8.36
N LEU A 79 -21.19 -3.54 8.54
CA LEU A 79 -20.30 -2.42 8.19
C LEU A 79 -20.39 -2.09 6.70
N HIS A 80 -20.45 -3.11 5.85
CA HIS A 80 -20.62 -2.91 4.42
C HIS A 80 -21.97 -2.24 4.08
N GLY A 81 -23.05 -2.66 4.72
CA GLY A 81 -24.36 -2.02 4.57
C GLY A 81 -24.39 -0.57 5.06
N GLU A 82 -23.73 -0.28 6.19
CA GLU A 82 -23.59 1.08 6.72
C GLU A 82 -22.76 1.97 5.78
N LEU A 83 -21.68 1.45 5.22
CA LEU A 83 -20.84 2.17 4.26
C LEU A 83 -21.57 2.38 2.92
N GLN A 84 -22.29 1.38 2.41
CA GLN A 84 -23.09 1.54 1.20
C GLN A 84 -24.20 2.57 1.40
N THR A 85 -24.90 2.55 2.54
CA THR A 85 -25.94 3.54 2.82
C THR A 85 -25.36 4.93 3.06
N ALA A 86 -24.19 5.06 3.67
CA ALA A 86 -23.50 6.33 3.82
C ALA A 86 -22.97 6.88 2.49
N ALA A 87 -22.40 6.03 1.64
CA ALA A 87 -21.87 6.42 0.33
C ALA A 87 -22.97 6.68 -0.71
N ALA A 88 -24.11 5.98 -0.59
CA ALA A 88 -25.24 6.13 -1.50
C ALA A 88 -26.13 7.33 -1.16
N ARG A 89 -25.95 8.01 -0.02
CA ARG A 89 -26.63 9.27 0.27
C ARG A 89 -26.02 10.35 -0.63
N PRO A 90 -26.71 10.78 -1.70
CA PRO A 90 -26.26 11.93 -2.45
C PRO A 90 -26.25 13.10 -1.48
N ILE A 91 -25.23 13.96 -1.54
CA ILE A 91 -25.33 15.27 -0.90
C ILE A 91 -26.45 16.00 -1.65
N GLU A 92 -27.67 15.92 -1.11
CA GLU A 92 -28.80 16.70 -1.58
C GLU A 92 -28.50 18.15 -1.26
N VAL A 93 -28.06 18.86 -2.29
CA VAL A 93 -27.89 20.31 -2.22
C VAL A 93 -29.22 20.91 -2.60
N PRO A 94 -29.83 21.73 -1.73
CA PRO A 94 -31.05 22.44 -2.10
C PRO A 94 -30.76 23.33 -3.31
N GLU A 95 -31.73 23.49 -4.20
CA GLU A 95 -31.59 24.34 -5.37
C GLU A 95 -31.31 25.78 -4.91
N ILE A 96 -30.08 26.24 -5.19
CA ILE A 96 -29.56 27.52 -4.74
C ILE A 96 -29.26 28.37 -5.97
N ASP A 97 -29.74 29.61 -5.95
CA ASP A 97 -29.43 30.64 -6.95
C ASP A 97 -28.03 31.25 -6.70
N GLN A 98 -27.39 31.81 -7.73
CA GLN A 98 -26.03 32.35 -7.70
C GLN A 98 -25.80 33.37 -6.59
N VAL A 99 -26.77 34.27 -6.37
CA VAL A 99 -26.70 35.31 -5.33
C VAL A 99 -26.70 34.68 -3.94
N ARG A 100 -27.54 33.66 -3.76
CA ARG A 100 -27.62 32.90 -2.51
C ARG A 100 -26.35 32.07 -2.30
N PHE A 101 -25.77 31.50 -3.37
CA PHE A 101 -24.47 30.84 -3.30
C PHE A 101 -23.36 31.77 -2.84
N ALA A 102 -23.24 32.98 -3.40
CA ALA A 102 -22.22 33.94 -2.98
C ALA A 102 -22.34 34.31 -1.50
N THR A 103 -23.57 34.44 -1.01
CA THR A 103 -23.85 34.69 0.41
C THR A 103 -23.41 33.51 1.28
N ILE A 104 -23.76 32.28 0.89
CA ILE A 104 -23.36 31.05 1.60
C ILE A 104 -21.84 30.89 1.62
N LEU A 105 -21.18 31.13 0.48
CA LEU A 105 -19.72 31.06 0.36
C LEU A 105 -19.04 32.02 1.35
N ALA A 106 -19.48 33.29 1.38
CA ALA A 106 -18.94 34.28 2.31
C ALA A 106 -19.14 33.88 3.78
N GLN A 107 -20.32 33.37 4.12
CA GLN A 107 -20.62 32.89 5.47
C GLN A 107 -19.72 31.71 5.87
N ARG A 108 -19.58 30.70 4.99
CA ARG A 108 -18.75 29.51 5.24
C ARG A 108 -17.27 29.84 5.36
N LEU A 109 -16.74 30.70 4.48
CA LEU A 109 -15.35 31.14 4.55
C LEU A 109 -15.05 31.90 5.86
N SER A 110 -15.98 32.77 6.29
CA SER A 110 -15.86 33.48 7.57
C SER A 110 -15.89 32.52 8.76
N GLU A 111 -16.79 31.53 8.73
CA GLU A 111 -16.88 30.50 9.75
C GLU A 111 -15.62 29.64 9.84
N LEU A 112 -15.11 29.13 8.71
CA LEU A 112 -13.88 28.36 8.65
C LEU A 112 -12.67 29.15 9.17
N THR A 113 -12.56 30.42 8.77
CA THR A 113 -11.50 31.30 9.26
C THR A 113 -11.57 31.50 10.78
N ARG A 114 -12.79 31.67 11.33
CA ARG A 114 -13.01 31.78 12.77
C ARG A 114 -12.66 30.48 13.50
N GLN A 115 -13.01 29.33 12.93
CA GLN A 115 -12.68 28.01 13.50
C GLN A 115 -11.17 27.76 13.50
N ALA A 116 -10.47 28.06 12.41
CA ALA A 116 -9.01 27.97 12.34
C ALA A 116 -8.32 28.84 13.40
N ARG A 117 -8.80 30.08 13.61
CA ARG A 117 -8.28 30.95 14.69
C ARG A 117 -8.48 30.35 16.08
N ARG A 118 -9.64 29.73 16.33
CA ARG A 118 -9.91 29.03 17.61
C ARG A 118 -9.00 27.82 17.79
N ALA A 119 -8.74 27.07 16.73
CA ALA A 119 -7.82 25.93 16.71
C ALA A 119 -6.34 26.34 16.69
N LYS A 120 -6.00 27.65 16.74
CA LYS A 120 -4.64 28.19 16.66
C LYS A 120 -3.86 27.77 15.40
N ILE A 121 -4.58 27.55 14.30
CA ILE A 121 -4.00 27.11 13.04
C ILE A 121 -3.62 28.33 12.21
N ASN A 122 -2.36 28.38 11.78
CA ASN A 122 -1.87 29.46 10.93
C ASN A 122 -2.41 29.27 9.50
N LEU A 123 -3.28 30.20 9.09
CA LEU A 123 -3.78 30.31 7.73
C LEU A 123 -3.02 31.40 6.96
N PRO A 124 -2.75 31.23 5.66
CA PRO A 124 -2.20 32.28 4.80
C PRO A 124 -3.13 33.50 4.71
N ASN A 125 -2.57 34.67 4.40
CA ASN A 125 -3.36 35.88 4.19
C ASN A 125 -4.34 35.68 3.01
N GLN A 126 -5.60 36.10 3.18
CA GLN A 126 -6.67 35.98 2.18
C GLN A 126 -6.93 34.52 1.71
N PHE A 127 -6.89 33.58 2.65
CA PHE A 127 -7.14 32.18 2.33
C PHE A 127 -8.61 31.90 2.00
N ALA A 128 -8.89 31.65 0.72
CA ALA A 128 -10.23 31.40 0.21
C ALA A 128 -10.56 29.90 0.00
N PHE A 129 -9.78 28.99 0.59
CA PHE A 129 -10.02 27.54 0.53
C PHE A 129 -10.25 26.99 -0.90
N GLY A 130 -9.56 27.54 -1.90
CA GLY A 130 -9.70 27.15 -3.31
C GLY A 130 -10.88 27.78 -4.08
N PHE A 131 -11.61 28.74 -3.48
CA PHE A 131 -12.70 29.49 -4.10
C PHE A 131 -12.35 30.95 -4.41
N GLN A 132 -11.06 31.25 -4.63
CA GLN A 132 -10.56 32.61 -4.90
C GLN A 132 -11.27 33.27 -6.10
N GLU A 133 -11.64 32.47 -7.10
CA GLU A 133 -12.31 32.92 -8.33
C GLU A 133 -13.76 33.39 -8.10
N TYR A 134 -14.40 32.96 -7.02
CA TYR A 134 -15.79 33.30 -6.71
C TYR A 134 -15.91 34.36 -5.60
N ILE A 135 -14.79 34.97 -5.20
CA ILE A 135 -14.80 36.11 -4.28
C ILE A 135 -15.10 37.38 -5.08
N GLY A 136 -16.31 37.91 -4.92
CA GLY A 136 -16.73 39.15 -5.59
C GLY A 136 -17.15 38.98 -7.05
N VAL A 137 -17.14 37.75 -7.58
CA VAL A 137 -17.63 37.40 -8.91
C VAL A 137 -18.69 36.31 -8.77
N LEU A 138 -19.84 36.51 -9.42
CA LEU A 138 -20.92 35.52 -9.42
C LEU A 138 -20.54 34.31 -10.31
N PRO A 139 -20.83 33.07 -9.88
CA PRO A 139 -20.62 31.90 -10.71
C PRO A 139 -21.52 31.94 -11.97
N PRO A 140 -21.21 31.16 -13.02
CA PRO A 140 -22.04 31.09 -14.22
C PRO A 140 -23.49 30.71 -13.90
N ASP A 141 -24.44 31.25 -14.67
CA ASP A 141 -25.88 30.94 -14.57
C ASP A 141 -26.21 29.55 -15.11
N ASN A 142 -25.71 28.53 -14.43
CA ASN A 142 -25.97 27.14 -14.74
C ASN A 142 -26.17 26.37 -13.43
N GLN A 143 -27.39 25.87 -13.22
CA GLN A 143 -27.76 25.18 -11.99
C GLN A 143 -26.88 23.96 -11.69
N GLU A 144 -26.50 23.18 -12.72
CA GLU A 144 -25.62 22.01 -12.53
C GLU A 144 -24.23 22.41 -12.00
N VAL A 145 -23.74 23.56 -12.45
CA VAL A 145 -22.45 24.12 -12.04
C VAL A 145 -22.55 24.63 -10.60
N ILE A 146 -23.61 25.36 -10.27
CA ILE A 146 -23.85 25.89 -8.92
C ILE A 146 -23.99 24.75 -7.91
N ASP A 147 -24.76 23.70 -8.24
CA ASP A 147 -24.92 22.53 -7.39
C ASP A 147 -23.58 21.81 -7.18
N THR A 148 -22.79 21.65 -8.24
CA THR A 148 -21.47 21.00 -8.17
C THR A 148 -20.51 21.78 -7.29
N ILE A 149 -20.45 23.11 -7.45
CA ILE A 149 -19.59 23.98 -6.64
C ILE A 149 -20.04 23.99 -5.18
N THR A 150 -21.35 23.95 -4.93
CA THR A 150 -21.92 23.89 -3.58
C THR A 150 -21.57 22.57 -2.89
N LYS A 151 -21.68 21.42 -3.59
CA LYS A 151 -21.20 20.13 -3.08
C LYS A 151 -19.72 20.18 -2.71
N GLN A 152 -18.90 20.81 -3.55
CA GLN A 152 -17.47 20.96 -3.29
C GLN A 152 -17.18 21.86 -2.08
N LEU A 153 -17.96 22.91 -1.87
CA LEU A 153 -17.86 23.77 -0.70
C LEU A 153 -18.16 23.00 0.59
N GLU A 154 -19.20 22.16 0.58
CA GLU A 154 -19.55 21.32 1.72
C GLU A 154 -18.42 20.32 2.04
N VAL A 155 -17.89 19.65 1.02
CA VAL A 155 -16.76 18.72 1.17
C VAL A 155 -15.53 19.42 1.73
N ILE A 156 -15.15 20.58 1.21
CA ILE A 156 -13.99 21.35 1.69
C ILE A 156 -14.21 21.84 3.13
N THR A 157 -15.43 22.22 3.47
CA THR A 157 -15.80 22.61 4.83
C THR A 157 -15.59 21.43 5.78
N ARG A 158 -16.05 20.24 5.41
CA ARG A 158 -15.89 19.03 6.23
C ARG A 158 -14.44 18.61 6.39
N ILE A 159 -13.67 18.62 5.30
CA ILE A 159 -12.23 18.31 5.34
C ILE A 159 -11.51 19.32 6.23
N SER A 160 -11.83 20.61 6.12
CA SER A 160 -11.21 21.65 6.94
C SER A 160 -11.51 21.45 8.43
N GLN A 161 -12.74 21.10 8.78
CA GLN A 161 -13.12 20.76 10.17
C GLN A 161 -12.31 19.57 10.71
N LEU A 162 -12.15 18.51 9.94
CA LEU A 162 -11.32 17.35 10.33
C LEU A 162 -9.85 17.73 10.52
N LEU A 163 -9.31 18.61 9.66
CA LEU A 163 -7.95 19.14 9.81
C LEU A 163 -7.79 19.98 11.09
N TYR A 164 -8.86 20.62 11.55
CA TYR A 164 -8.85 21.37 12.80
C TYR A 164 -8.91 20.46 14.03
N GLU A 165 -9.64 19.35 13.95
CA GLU A 165 -9.71 18.33 15.01
C GLU A 165 -8.39 17.60 15.22
N THR A 166 -7.54 17.54 14.19
CA THR A 166 -6.25 16.83 14.20
C THR A 166 -5.06 17.70 14.63
N GLU A 167 -5.31 18.88 15.20
CA GLU A 167 -4.30 19.83 15.73
C GLU A 167 -3.15 20.17 14.74
N THR A 168 -3.46 20.27 13.45
CA THR A 168 -2.46 20.60 12.42
C THR A 168 -1.90 22.03 12.62
N THR A 169 -0.57 22.19 12.68
CA THR A 169 0.06 23.48 13.04
C THR A 169 -0.07 24.56 11.96
N THR A 170 -0.06 24.18 10.68
CA THR A 170 -0.09 25.13 9.55
C THR A 170 -0.79 24.52 8.33
N ILE A 171 -1.67 25.29 7.68
CA ILE A 171 -2.25 24.91 6.38
C ILE A 171 -1.59 25.75 5.28
N THR A 172 -0.79 25.11 4.43
CA THR A 172 -0.01 25.81 3.38
C THR A 172 -0.86 26.23 2.18
N GLY A 173 -1.82 25.41 1.78
CA GLY A 173 -2.60 25.64 0.56
C GLY A 173 -3.72 24.62 0.35
N ILE A 174 -4.90 25.10 -0.02
CA ILE A 174 -5.98 24.25 -0.57
C ILE A 174 -6.22 24.75 -2.00
N THR A 175 -5.88 23.91 -2.96
CA THR A 175 -6.04 24.20 -4.39
C THR A 175 -7.12 23.29 -4.95
N ARG A 176 -8.09 23.89 -5.64
CA ARG A 176 -9.15 23.16 -6.33
C ARG A 176 -8.82 23.12 -7.81
N CYS A 177 -8.83 21.94 -8.41
CA CYS A 177 -8.72 21.80 -9.85
C CYS A 177 -10.09 22.08 -10.48
N MET A 178 -10.23 23.21 -11.16
CA MET A 178 -11.34 23.43 -12.07
C MET A 178 -11.16 22.52 -13.28
N CYS A 179 -12.19 21.76 -13.63
CA CYS A 179 -12.28 20.93 -14.83
C CYS A 179 -11.49 19.60 -14.84
N ARG A 180 -12.17 18.55 -15.32
CA ARG A 180 -11.70 17.17 -15.54
C ARG A 180 -10.40 17.08 -16.37
N ASN A 181 -10.10 18.11 -17.18
CA ASN A 181 -8.94 18.16 -18.07
C ASN A 181 -7.79 19.09 -17.61
N CYS A 182 -7.99 20.02 -16.68
CA CYS A 182 -6.93 20.98 -16.30
C CYS A 182 -5.93 20.41 -15.28
N CYS A 183 -6.27 19.33 -14.57
CA CYS A 183 -5.35 18.68 -13.62
C CYS A 183 -4.06 18.16 -14.31
N ARG A 184 -4.10 17.90 -15.62
CA ARG A 184 -2.94 17.44 -16.40
C ARG A 184 -1.89 18.53 -16.65
N LEU A 185 -2.27 19.80 -16.61
CA LEU A 185 -1.38 20.94 -16.92
C LEU A 185 -0.73 21.56 -15.68
N ALA A 186 -1.29 21.33 -14.49
CA ALA A 186 -0.79 21.89 -13.23
C ALA A 186 0.46 21.17 -12.67
N GLN A 187 0.84 20.01 -13.23
CA GLN A 187 2.02 19.25 -12.77
C GLN A 187 3.35 19.73 -13.37
N LYS A 188 3.37 20.74 -14.27
CA LYS A 188 4.66 21.32 -14.69
C LYS A 188 5.19 22.22 -13.56
N PRO A 189 6.36 21.90 -12.96
CA PRO A 189 6.96 22.77 -11.96
C PRO A 189 7.24 24.13 -12.59
N ARG A 190 6.80 25.19 -11.89
CA ARG A 190 7.05 26.58 -12.27
C ARG A 190 8.58 26.79 -12.31
N PRO A 191 9.18 27.24 -13.43
CA PRO A 191 10.62 27.46 -13.47
C PRO A 191 11.01 28.55 -12.46
N THR A 192 11.84 28.18 -11.49
CA THR A 192 12.49 29.10 -10.58
C THR A 192 13.38 30.04 -11.40
N LYS A 193 13.02 31.33 -11.45
CA LYS A 193 13.91 32.34 -12.03
C LYS A 193 15.20 32.38 -11.19
N PRO A 194 16.39 32.25 -11.77
CA PRO A 194 17.62 32.40 -11.02
C PRO A 194 17.78 33.84 -10.56
N HIS A 195 18.06 34.02 -9.26
CA HIS A 195 18.40 35.32 -8.67
C HIS A 195 19.58 35.95 -9.41
N ARG A 196 19.34 37.13 -9.99
CA ARG A 196 20.37 37.99 -10.56
C ARG A 196 21.26 38.49 -9.42
N CYS A 197 22.45 37.93 -9.26
CA CYS A 197 23.47 38.46 -8.36
C CYS A 197 23.89 39.85 -8.85
N ILE A 198 23.67 40.85 -8.00
CA ILE A 198 24.26 42.18 -8.11
C ILE A 198 25.72 42.04 -7.65
N LYS A 199 26.68 42.25 -8.55
CA LYS A 199 28.06 42.56 -8.15
C LYS A 199 28.23 44.07 -8.20
N LYS A 200 28.74 44.60 -7.09
CA LYS A 200 29.26 45.96 -6.90
C LYS A 200 30.34 46.29 -7.92
#